data_AF-A0AAN6N6Y5-F1
#
_entry.id   AF-A0AAN6N6Y5-F1
#
_cell.length_a   1.000
_cell.length_b   1.000
_cell.length_c   1.000
_cell.angle_alpha   90.00
_cell.angle_beta   90.00
_cell.angle_gamma   90.00
#
_symmetry.space_group_name_H-M   'P 1'
#
loop_
_entity.id
_entity.type
_entity.pdbx_description
1 polymer ?
#
loop_
_entity_poly.entity_id
_entity_poly.type
_entity_poly.pdbx_seq_one_letter_code
_entity_poly.pdbx_strand_id
1 'polypeptide(L)'
;MLVCRLSPAHQAVLAGLVTGQVRLPFGPGKTVSQLESAQQPLQCLSISSYQIACFRQTDHRSTNLLVISQLVAAAYGLAQVISILVSDLSLAYVPGAGQAVSTSYGFVYASNPNDSGTIVPQTSTWTRKADLYPTFAEYSESPFVANGVSDTGLTLRAFLPFQTAQDRETLHEYSGPTTVLDARVTCQIPSFIKETVSMSGNTIVLEGNVAASRHTPRLGNVTVAPGDTPRDLHTYGTAYMLLNITLGDAYTWKAVTQSDTATGFSPPAYSERGEWLDLVYSGGTLVLSATLCYSSFDQADIPVSISSSSNRTETIPSFDPASSTYTFSGFRAMLGQDAALSPGADRGILELAKQSSWIASPDQVPPLDDEPYLRNFANLAGPIGLGLGNRGNYTAPLYADGSCPASSDLPPRPVYLGCAEAHAMHIWLVQEILRNGGSVAFAVQSVITLLSSMAYYDQIGQFDKQAMTQQTFYVLVNVPTSYRGFVAVAATVTAHIAVMAIVWTMFVRQTRYSRIGGSWSALSQGIAIGEWGARYLRDAKLMSDDEVKERMKKDGLAGMRVGVTEVDGTLEIVAAKI
;
A
#
# COMPACT_ATOMS: atom_id res chain seq x y z
N MET A 1 -18.06 24.83 8.51
CA MET A 1 -19.37 25.01 7.86
C MET A 1 -19.80 26.46 8.09
N LEU A 2 -19.42 27.37 7.19
CA LEU A 2 -19.76 28.80 7.26
C LEU A 2 -20.81 29.07 6.18
N VAL A 3 -22.05 29.37 6.58
CA VAL A 3 -23.12 29.73 5.65
C VAL A 3 -23.08 31.24 5.46
N CYS A 4 -22.49 31.71 4.36
CA CYS A 4 -22.56 33.11 3.96
C CYS A 4 -23.93 33.39 3.31
N ARG A 5 -24.81 34.12 4.01
CA ARG A 5 -26.00 34.74 3.41
C ARG A 5 -25.56 35.84 2.45
N LEU A 6 -25.89 35.70 1.17
CA LEU A 6 -25.75 36.74 0.16
C LEU A 6 -26.69 37.92 0.47
N SER A 7 -26.21 39.15 0.25
CA SER A 7 -26.96 40.38 0.47
C SER A 7 -28.13 40.53 -0.52
N PRO A 8 -29.19 41.29 -0.19
CA PRO A 8 -30.36 41.49 -1.07
C PRO A 8 -30.01 42.04 -2.45
N ALA A 9 -28.90 42.79 -2.56
CA ALA A 9 -28.37 43.31 -3.83
C ALA A 9 -27.90 42.19 -4.78
N HIS A 10 -27.34 41.10 -4.25
CA HIS A 10 -26.90 39.96 -5.07
C HIS A 10 -28.09 39.07 -5.49
N GLN A 11 -29.14 38.97 -4.68
CA GLN A 11 -30.36 38.25 -5.06
C GLN A 11 -31.14 38.97 -6.17
N ALA A 12 -31.14 40.31 -6.19
CA ALA A 12 -31.74 41.10 -7.27
C ALA A 12 -31.00 40.95 -8.60
N VAL A 13 -29.67 40.78 -8.58
CA VAL A 13 -28.86 40.58 -9.79
C VAL A 13 -29.05 39.18 -10.39
N LEU A 14 -29.19 38.15 -9.55
CA LEU A 14 -29.50 36.79 -10.00
C LEU A 14 -30.94 36.67 -10.55
N ALA A 15 -31.90 37.42 -10.01
CA ALA A 15 -33.27 37.47 -10.54
C ALA A 15 -33.36 38.23 -11.89
N GLY A 16 -32.52 39.25 -12.11
CA GLY A 16 -32.47 40.02 -13.36
C GLY A 16 -31.85 39.27 -14.55
N LEU A 17 -31.00 38.28 -14.28
CA LEU A 17 -30.42 37.39 -15.30
C LEU A 17 -31.45 36.43 -15.92
N VAL A 18 -32.60 36.22 -15.28
CA VAL A 18 -33.66 35.31 -15.75
C VAL A 18 -34.78 36.04 -16.52
N THR A 19 -34.94 37.36 -16.37
CA THR A 19 -36.06 38.11 -16.98
C THR A 19 -35.65 39.26 -17.90
N GLY A 20 -34.35 39.54 -18.07
CA GLY A 20 -33.87 40.42 -19.13
C GLY A 20 -34.25 41.90 -19.00
N GLN A 21 -34.47 42.41 -17.78
CA GLN A 21 -34.51 43.85 -17.51
C GLN A 21 -33.72 44.22 -16.26
N VAL A 22 -32.63 44.97 -16.43
CA VAL A 22 -31.91 45.64 -15.34
C VAL A 22 -32.09 47.15 -15.51
N ARG A 23 -32.83 47.78 -14.58
CA ARG A 23 -32.77 49.23 -14.32
C ARG A 23 -31.73 49.46 -13.22
N LEU A 24 -30.70 50.27 -13.50
CA LEU A 24 -29.78 50.77 -12.47
C LEU A 24 -30.16 52.21 -12.05
N PRO A 25 -30.07 52.56 -10.75
CA PRO A 25 -30.40 53.88 -10.25
C PRO A 25 -29.23 54.85 -10.49
N PHE A 26 -29.51 56.01 -11.08
CA PHE A 26 -28.58 57.13 -11.10
C PHE A 26 -28.84 58.02 -9.87
N GLY A 27 -27.76 58.46 -9.22
CA GLY A 27 -27.79 59.44 -8.13
C GLY A 27 -28.39 60.79 -8.54
N PRO A 28 -28.70 61.66 -7.57
CA PRO A 28 -29.60 62.79 -7.79
C PRO A 28 -28.94 63.86 -8.64
N GLY A 29 -29.63 64.27 -9.71
CA GLY A 29 -29.30 65.48 -10.46
C GLY A 29 -28.68 65.26 -11.84
N LYS A 30 -29.40 64.56 -12.74
CA LYS A 30 -29.50 64.89 -14.17
C LYS A 30 -30.54 63.99 -14.83
N THR A 31 -31.69 64.58 -15.17
CA THR A 31 -32.80 63.94 -15.88
C THR A 31 -32.46 63.74 -17.36
N VAL A 32 -32.70 62.53 -17.86
CA VAL A 32 -32.70 62.20 -19.28
C VAL A 32 -33.95 62.82 -19.90
N SER A 33 -33.82 64.07 -20.33
CA SER A 33 -34.86 64.77 -21.09
C SER A 33 -34.22 65.74 -22.09
N GLN A 34 -33.30 65.26 -22.91
CA GLN A 34 -32.87 65.88 -24.17
C GLN A 34 -32.18 64.83 -25.04
N LEU A 35 -32.95 63.91 -25.64
CA LEU A 35 -32.52 63.07 -26.77
C LEU A 35 -33.74 62.38 -27.42
N GLU A 36 -34.85 63.11 -27.57
CA GLU A 36 -35.96 62.73 -28.46
C GLU A 36 -35.89 63.58 -29.74
N SER A 37 -34.88 63.36 -30.58
CA SER A 37 -34.93 63.76 -31.99
C SER A 37 -33.92 63.00 -32.86
N ALA A 38 -33.79 61.68 -32.71
CA ALA A 38 -33.14 60.85 -33.72
C ALA A 38 -33.51 59.38 -33.50
N GLN A 39 -34.52 58.94 -34.22
CA GLN A 39 -35.05 57.60 -34.22
C GLN A 39 -34.07 56.63 -34.92
N GLN A 40 -33.09 56.03 -34.21
CA GLN A 40 -32.28 54.90 -34.72
C GLN A 40 -31.80 53.94 -33.59
N PRO A 41 -31.77 52.61 -33.81
CA PRO A 41 -31.52 51.63 -32.75
C PRO A 41 -30.02 51.48 -32.44
N LEU A 42 -29.65 51.60 -31.16
CA LEU A 42 -28.33 51.25 -30.63
C LEU A 42 -28.41 49.87 -29.97
N GLN A 43 -27.57 48.92 -30.38
CA GLN A 43 -27.39 47.65 -29.67
C GLN A 43 -26.09 47.71 -28.85
N CYS A 44 -26.21 47.50 -27.54
CA CYS A 44 -25.10 47.51 -26.60
C CYS A 44 -24.87 46.09 -26.07
N LEU A 45 -23.62 45.63 -26.08
CA LEU A 45 -23.25 44.30 -25.56
C LEU A 45 -22.40 44.46 -24.30
N SER A 46 -22.79 43.75 -23.24
CA SER A 46 -22.08 43.72 -21.96
C SER A 46 -20.93 42.73 -22.04
N ILE A 47 -19.70 43.20 -21.83
CA ILE A 47 -18.48 42.38 -21.97
C ILE A 47 -17.92 41.98 -20.58
N SER A 48 -18.28 42.72 -19.51
CA SER A 48 -18.11 42.31 -18.09
C SER A 48 -18.84 43.28 -17.15
N SER A 49 -18.76 43.07 -15.82
CA SER A 49 -19.38 43.85 -14.75
C SER A 49 -19.12 45.37 -14.80
N TYR A 50 -18.15 45.83 -15.60
CA TYR A 50 -17.77 47.24 -15.68
C TYR A 50 -17.58 47.79 -17.10
N GLN A 51 -17.86 47.02 -18.17
CA GLN A 51 -17.73 47.54 -19.54
C GLN A 51 -18.91 47.21 -20.45
N ILE A 52 -19.57 48.26 -20.93
CA ILE A 52 -20.62 48.23 -21.95
C ILE A 52 -20.05 48.87 -23.21
N ALA A 53 -19.99 48.10 -24.30
CA ALA A 53 -19.63 48.63 -25.61
C ALA A 53 -20.92 48.84 -26.44
N CYS A 54 -21.20 50.09 -26.81
CA CYS A 54 -22.32 50.44 -27.68
C CYS A 54 -21.79 50.83 -29.06
N PHE A 55 -22.26 50.17 -30.12
CA PHE A 55 -21.85 50.48 -31.49
C PHE A 55 -23.02 51.11 -32.27
N ARG A 56 -22.71 52.18 -33.02
CA ARG A 56 -23.65 52.86 -33.91
C ARG A 56 -23.65 52.14 -35.26
N GLN A 57 -24.79 51.62 -35.68
CA GLN A 57 -24.94 50.90 -36.94
C GLN A 57 -24.96 51.89 -38.11
N THR A 58 -23.77 52.26 -38.60
CA THR A 58 -23.63 52.92 -39.88
C THR A 58 -22.57 52.16 -40.70
N ASP A 59 -23.07 51.55 -41.77
CA ASP A 59 -22.32 51.00 -42.89
C ASP A 59 -21.56 49.67 -42.67
N HIS A 60 -21.29 48.99 -43.78
CA HIS A 60 -20.72 47.63 -43.97
C HIS A 60 -19.43 47.30 -43.16
N ARG A 61 -18.86 48.27 -42.44
CA ARG A 61 -17.69 48.17 -41.55
C ARG A 61 -18.02 47.78 -40.10
N SER A 62 -19.28 47.95 -39.66
CA SER A 62 -19.73 47.60 -38.30
C SER A 62 -19.78 46.08 -38.05
N THR A 63 -20.02 45.29 -39.09
CA THR A 63 -20.00 43.81 -39.04
C THR A 63 -18.62 43.26 -38.70
N ASN A 64 -17.53 43.83 -39.23
CA ASN A 64 -16.18 43.31 -39.00
C ASN A 64 -15.70 43.54 -37.55
N LEU A 65 -16.09 44.65 -36.92
CA LEU A 65 -15.76 44.95 -35.52
C LEU A 65 -16.51 44.05 -34.54
N LEU A 66 -17.77 43.72 -34.83
CA LEU A 66 -18.54 42.74 -34.06
C LEU A 66 -17.96 41.33 -34.18
N VAL A 67 -17.50 40.95 -35.38
CA VAL A 67 -16.82 39.67 -35.59
C VAL A 67 -15.51 39.59 -34.81
N ILE A 68 -14.71 40.66 -34.79
CA ILE A 68 -13.45 40.69 -34.02
C ILE A 68 -13.72 40.59 -32.51
N SER A 69 -14.72 41.28 -31.96
CA SER A 69 -15.04 41.19 -30.53
C SER A 69 -15.53 39.81 -30.11
N GLN A 70 -16.33 39.15 -30.96
CA GLN A 70 -16.78 37.77 -30.76
C GLN A 70 -15.60 36.78 -30.78
N LEU A 71 -14.64 36.95 -31.69
CA LEU A 71 -13.45 36.11 -31.77
C LEU A 71 -12.54 36.26 -30.55
N VAL A 72 -12.39 37.47 -30.00
CA VAL A 72 -11.62 37.72 -28.78
C VAL A 72 -12.30 37.10 -27.55
N ALA A 73 -13.62 37.19 -27.43
CA ALA A 73 -14.37 36.54 -26.36
C ALA A 73 -14.25 35.01 -26.43
N ALA A 74 -14.33 34.43 -27.64
CA ALA A 74 -14.12 33.00 -27.86
C ALA A 74 -12.69 32.57 -27.49
N ALA A 75 -11.68 33.37 -27.85
CA ALA A 75 -10.29 33.11 -27.48
C ALA A 75 -10.09 33.09 -25.95
N TYR A 76 -10.76 33.98 -25.22
CA TYR A 76 -10.71 34.04 -23.76
C TYR A 76 -11.44 32.86 -23.10
N GLY A 77 -12.57 32.42 -23.65
CA GLY A 77 -13.29 31.23 -23.18
C GLY A 77 -12.49 29.94 -23.35
N LEU A 78 -11.76 29.81 -24.47
CA LEU A 78 -10.89 28.66 -24.75
C LEU A 78 -9.68 28.58 -23.79
N ALA A 79 -9.23 29.69 -23.21
CA ALA A 79 -8.11 29.71 -22.28
C ALA A 79 -8.43 29.09 -20.90
N GLN A 80 -9.71 28.96 -20.53
CA GLN A 80 -10.14 28.38 -19.25
C GLN A 80 -10.10 26.83 -19.23
N VAL A 81 -9.76 26.20 -20.36
CA VAL A 81 -9.86 24.74 -20.59
C VAL A 81 -8.64 23.96 -20.07
N ILE A 82 -7.61 24.64 -19.56
CA ILE A 82 -6.35 24.01 -19.07
C ILE A 82 -6.62 23.00 -17.94
N SER A 83 -7.69 23.18 -17.16
CA SER A 83 -8.12 22.27 -16.09
C SER A 83 -8.48 20.86 -16.58
N ILE A 84 -8.76 20.66 -17.87
CA ILE A 84 -9.10 19.35 -18.43
C ILE A 84 -7.88 18.42 -18.45
N LEU A 85 -6.65 18.95 -18.51
CA LEU A 85 -5.44 18.12 -18.50
C LEU A 85 -5.29 17.31 -17.20
N VAL A 86 -5.78 17.86 -16.08
CA VAL A 86 -5.73 17.19 -14.76
C VAL A 86 -6.67 15.98 -14.72
N SER A 87 -7.72 15.95 -15.55
CA SER A 87 -8.66 14.82 -15.59
C SER A 87 -8.10 13.55 -16.24
N ASP A 88 -6.99 13.65 -16.97
CA ASP A 88 -6.29 12.49 -17.57
C ASP A 88 -5.30 11.81 -16.60
N LEU A 89 -5.04 12.43 -15.44
CA LEU A 89 -4.13 11.90 -14.43
C LEU A 89 -4.91 11.03 -13.44
N SER A 90 -4.40 9.84 -13.15
CA SER A 90 -4.84 9.05 -12.00
C SER A 90 -3.68 8.79 -11.06
N LEU A 91 -3.99 8.61 -9.78
CA LEU A 91 -3.02 8.10 -8.82
C LEU A 91 -2.80 6.62 -9.10
N ALA A 92 -1.55 6.23 -9.30
CA ALA A 92 -1.14 4.84 -9.41
C ALA A 92 0.19 4.62 -8.69
N TYR A 93 0.39 3.41 -8.20
CA TYR A 93 1.68 3.00 -7.65
C TYR A 93 2.60 2.58 -8.79
N VAL A 94 3.79 3.16 -8.82
CA VAL A 94 4.85 2.78 -9.75
C VAL A 94 6.13 2.47 -8.98
N PRO A 95 7.01 1.60 -9.49
CA PRO A 95 8.33 1.43 -8.90
C PRO A 95 9.05 2.78 -8.81
N GLY A 96 9.51 3.11 -7.60
CA GLY A 96 10.33 4.29 -7.35
C GLY A 96 11.76 4.12 -7.87
N ALA A 97 12.62 5.08 -7.54
CA ALA A 97 14.05 4.93 -7.80
C ALA A 97 14.66 3.95 -6.80
N GLY A 98 15.48 3.01 -7.29
CA GLY A 98 16.27 2.14 -6.43
C GLY A 98 17.27 2.95 -5.60
N GLN A 99 17.40 2.58 -4.33
CA GLN A 99 18.30 3.23 -3.38
C GLN A 99 19.22 2.21 -2.73
N ALA A 100 20.49 2.58 -2.59
CA ALA A 100 21.46 1.83 -1.81
C ALA A 100 21.47 2.35 -0.36
N VAL A 101 21.04 1.54 0.60
CA VAL A 101 20.91 1.93 2.01
C VAL A 101 21.57 0.89 2.91
N SER A 102 22.18 1.34 4.02
CA SER A 102 22.68 0.43 5.06
C SER A 102 21.49 -0.11 5.86
N THR A 103 21.29 -1.43 5.81
CA THR A 103 20.15 -2.10 6.46
C THR A 103 20.67 -3.05 7.53
N SER A 104 20.10 -2.96 8.74
CA SER A 104 20.30 -3.96 9.78
C SER A 104 19.46 -5.21 9.48
N TYR A 105 20.05 -6.40 9.52
CA TYR A 105 19.38 -7.61 9.02
C TYR A 105 19.47 -8.85 9.93
N GLY A 106 20.25 -8.81 11.01
CA GLY A 106 20.38 -9.91 11.95
C GLY A 106 21.31 -9.59 13.10
N PHE A 107 21.69 -10.62 13.86
CA PHE A 107 22.61 -10.52 14.99
C PHE A 107 24.00 -11.02 14.64
N VAL A 108 25.03 -10.29 15.10
CA VAL A 108 26.41 -10.76 15.10
C VAL A 108 26.48 -11.95 16.06
N TYR A 109 26.93 -13.09 15.55
CA TYR A 109 27.08 -14.27 16.40
C TYR A 109 28.28 -14.09 17.31
N ALA A 110 28.10 -14.30 18.61
CA ALA A 110 29.16 -14.16 19.58
C ALA A 110 30.21 -15.26 19.34
N SER A 111 31.50 -14.92 19.45
CA SER A 111 32.57 -15.93 19.38
C SER A 111 32.68 -16.76 20.67
N ASN A 112 32.00 -16.35 21.74
CA ASN A 112 31.97 -17.03 23.02
C ASN A 112 30.51 -17.07 23.50
N PRO A 113 29.93 -18.25 23.79
CA PRO A 113 28.55 -18.36 24.27
C PRO A 113 28.33 -17.54 25.55
N ASN A 114 29.34 -17.39 26.42
CA ASN A 114 29.23 -16.59 27.64
C ASN A 114 29.26 -15.07 27.40
N ASP A 115 29.62 -14.64 26.19
CA ASP A 115 29.56 -13.25 25.77
C ASP A 115 28.16 -13.02 25.22
N SER A 116 27.17 -13.10 26.12
CA SER A 116 25.77 -12.88 25.78
C SER A 116 25.65 -11.42 25.31
N GLY A 117 25.79 -11.22 24.01
CA GLY A 117 25.28 -10.03 23.34
C GLY A 117 23.86 -9.75 23.82
N THR A 118 23.57 -8.45 23.91
CA THR A 118 22.47 -7.81 24.62
C THR A 118 21.08 -8.06 24.01
N ILE A 119 20.77 -9.28 23.57
CA ILE A 119 19.42 -9.61 23.09
C ILE A 119 18.49 -9.58 24.30
N VAL A 120 17.55 -8.64 24.30
CA VAL A 120 16.57 -8.50 25.38
C VAL A 120 15.76 -9.79 25.48
N PRO A 121 15.79 -10.48 26.64
CA PRO A 121 15.09 -11.74 26.81
C PRO A 121 13.58 -11.51 26.71
N GLN A 122 12.91 -12.40 25.98
CA GLN A 122 11.46 -12.43 25.81
C GLN A 122 10.92 -13.80 26.24
N THR A 123 9.64 -13.90 26.58
CA THR A 123 9.02 -15.22 26.77
C THR A 123 8.88 -15.94 25.42
N SER A 124 8.70 -17.27 25.46
CA SER A 124 8.42 -18.07 24.26
C SER A 124 7.28 -17.46 23.44
N THR A 125 7.42 -17.43 22.11
CA THR A 125 6.34 -16.99 21.23
C THR A 125 5.14 -17.93 21.27
N TRP A 126 5.29 -19.16 21.80
CA TRP A 126 4.18 -20.09 22.01
C TRP A 126 3.12 -19.57 22.97
N THR A 127 3.50 -18.85 24.03
CA THR A 127 2.58 -18.39 25.08
C THR A 127 2.03 -16.99 24.79
N ARG A 128 2.46 -16.36 23.69
CA ARG A 128 2.11 -15.00 23.32
C ARG A 128 1.22 -14.94 22.08
N LYS A 129 0.40 -13.90 22.02
CA LYS A 129 -0.33 -13.52 20.80
C LYS A 129 0.64 -12.90 19.80
N ALA A 130 0.48 -13.23 18.51
CA ALA A 130 1.11 -12.47 17.43
C ALA A 130 0.40 -11.12 17.25
N ASP A 131 1.15 -10.02 17.35
CA ASP A 131 0.64 -8.67 17.12
C ASP A 131 0.56 -8.32 15.63
N LEU A 132 1.41 -8.96 14.83
CA LEU A 132 1.55 -8.74 13.39
C LEU A 132 1.53 -10.10 12.68
N TYR A 133 1.09 -10.10 11.41
CA TYR A 133 1.22 -11.25 10.49
C TYR A 133 1.91 -10.80 9.21
N PRO A 134 3.22 -10.50 9.29
CA PRO A 134 3.93 -9.83 8.22
C PRO A 134 4.02 -10.67 6.95
N THR A 135 4.07 -9.98 5.82
CA THR A 135 4.43 -10.61 4.56
C THR A 135 5.91 -11.01 4.56
N PHE A 136 6.27 -11.96 3.70
CA PHE A 136 7.62 -12.50 3.54
C PHE A 136 7.88 -12.76 2.06
N ALA A 137 9.13 -13.04 1.71
CA ALA A 137 9.45 -13.59 0.39
C ALA A 137 9.58 -15.10 0.48
N GLU A 138 9.04 -15.84 -0.49
CA GLU A 138 9.07 -17.30 -0.48
C GLU A 138 9.72 -17.87 -1.74
N TYR A 139 10.57 -18.88 -1.55
CA TYR A 139 11.00 -19.80 -2.60
C TYR A 139 10.55 -21.18 -2.18
N SER A 140 9.81 -21.87 -3.06
CA SER A 140 9.38 -23.23 -2.79
C SER A 140 9.57 -24.18 -3.97
N GLU A 141 9.75 -25.46 -3.64
CA GLU A 141 9.82 -26.55 -4.60
C GLU A 141 8.75 -27.59 -4.30
N SER A 142 8.36 -28.36 -5.31
CA SER A 142 7.33 -29.39 -5.17
C SER A 142 7.68 -30.41 -4.08
N PRO A 143 6.67 -30.91 -3.35
CA PRO A 143 6.86 -31.86 -2.27
C PRO A 143 7.27 -33.25 -2.76
N PHE A 144 7.95 -34.01 -1.89
CA PHE A 144 8.10 -35.44 -2.08
C PHE A 144 6.76 -36.14 -1.82
N VAL A 145 6.31 -36.95 -2.79
CA VAL A 145 5.03 -37.66 -2.71
C VAL A 145 5.26 -39.14 -2.49
N ALA A 146 4.79 -39.66 -1.35
CA ALA A 146 4.77 -41.09 -1.06
C ALA A 146 3.59 -41.45 -0.16
N ASN A 147 3.13 -42.70 -0.25
CA ASN A 147 2.07 -43.19 0.63
C ASN A 147 2.54 -43.19 2.09
N GLY A 148 1.71 -42.66 2.99
CA GLY A 148 2.07 -42.55 4.40
C GLY A 148 2.95 -41.35 4.74
N VAL A 149 3.18 -40.44 3.78
CA VAL A 149 4.06 -39.27 3.93
C VAL A 149 3.34 -38.01 3.45
N SER A 150 3.47 -36.94 4.23
CA SER A 150 3.03 -35.60 3.92
C SER A 150 4.26 -34.69 4.00
N ASP A 151 4.69 -34.16 2.87
CA ASP A 151 5.87 -33.29 2.77
C ASP A 151 5.46 -31.93 2.25
N THR A 152 6.03 -30.85 2.79
CA THR A 152 5.76 -29.49 2.32
C THR A 152 6.63 -29.10 1.12
N GLY A 153 7.59 -29.95 0.72
CA GLY A 153 8.59 -29.57 -0.28
C GLY A 153 9.64 -28.65 0.32
N LEU A 154 10.56 -28.14 -0.50
CA LEU A 154 11.52 -27.14 -0.03
C LEU A 154 10.74 -25.84 0.14
N THR A 155 10.76 -25.23 1.33
CA THR A 155 10.09 -23.95 1.57
C THR A 155 11.03 -23.06 2.36
N LEU A 156 11.56 -22.05 1.67
CA LEU A 156 12.42 -21.03 2.25
C LEU A 156 11.65 -19.73 2.33
N ARG A 157 11.65 -19.11 3.51
CA ARG A 157 10.94 -17.85 3.76
C ARG A 157 11.93 -16.81 4.24
N ALA A 158 12.17 -15.79 3.42
CA ALA A 158 12.99 -14.65 3.79
C ALA A 158 12.13 -13.62 4.51
N PHE A 159 12.49 -13.31 5.76
CA PHE A 159 11.86 -12.20 6.47
C PHE A 159 12.42 -10.88 6.00
N LEU A 160 11.57 -9.85 5.97
CA LEU A 160 11.93 -8.55 5.43
C LEU A 160 12.53 -7.69 6.55
N PRO A 161 13.72 -7.10 6.37
CA PRO A 161 14.40 -6.33 7.41
C PRO A 161 13.82 -4.90 7.55
N PHE A 162 12.49 -4.78 7.59
CA PHE A 162 11.76 -3.53 7.75
C PHE A 162 10.79 -3.62 8.92
N GLN A 163 10.86 -2.63 9.82
CA GLN A 163 10.02 -2.59 11.02
C GLN A 163 8.58 -2.23 10.70
N THR A 164 8.35 -1.34 9.73
CA THR A 164 7.01 -0.84 9.41
C THR A 164 6.31 -1.74 8.41
N ALA A 165 5.00 -1.93 8.58
CA ALA A 165 4.17 -2.65 7.60
C ALA A 165 4.18 -1.93 6.24
N GLN A 166 4.17 -0.59 6.25
CA GLN A 166 4.19 0.22 5.02
C GLN A 166 5.39 -0.11 4.12
N ASP A 167 6.60 -0.22 4.68
CA ASP A 167 7.80 -0.55 3.90
C ASP A 167 7.70 -1.98 3.34
N ARG A 168 7.24 -2.94 4.15
CA ARG A 168 7.07 -4.35 3.72
C ARG A 168 6.00 -4.52 2.65
N GLU A 169 4.91 -3.78 2.75
CA GLU A 169 3.77 -3.81 1.84
C GLU A 169 4.07 -3.17 0.48
N THR A 170 4.90 -2.11 0.49
CA THR A 170 5.27 -1.33 -0.70
C THR A 170 6.60 -1.76 -1.31
N LEU A 171 7.29 -2.74 -0.74
CA LEU A 171 8.56 -3.24 -1.28
C LEU A 171 8.35 -3.84 -2.68
N HIS A 172 9.02 -3.29 -3.68
CA HIS A 172 9.02 -3.78 -5.06
C HIS A 172 10.20 -4.72 -5.31
N GLU A 173 11.40 -4.31 -4.89
CA GLU A 173 12.63 -5.06 -5.08
C GLU A 173 13.54 -4.88 -3.87
N TYR A 174 14.20 -5.97 -3.45
CA TYR A 174 15.22 -5.96 -2.42
C TYR A 174 16.35 -6.90 -2.81
N SER A 175 17.59 -6.42 -2.72
CA SER A 175 18.79 -7.22 -2.93
C SER A 175 19.79 -6.95 -1.82
N GLY A 176 20.07 -7.96 -1.01
CA GLY A 176 20.90 -7.85 0.18
C GLY A 176 20.76 -9.05 1.12
N PRO A 177 21.55 -9.12 2.20
CA PRO A 177 21.43 -10.17 3.19
C PRO A 177 20.21 -9.98 4.11
N THR A 178 19.48 -11.07 4.36
CA THR A 178 18.43 -11.12 5.38
C THR A 178 18.33 -12.53 5.97
N THR A 179 17.62 -12.66 7.08
CA THR A 179 17.35 -13.96 7.69
C THR A 179 16.35 -14.75 6.85
N VAL A 180 16.79 -15.93 6.40
CA VAL A 180 15.98 -16.90 5.68
C VAL A 180 15.69 -18.08 6.60
N LEU A 181 14.41 -18.33 6.84
CA LEU A 181 13.91 -19.48 7.56
C LEU A 181 13.74 -20.67 6.61
N ASP A 182 14.31 -21.80 7.02
CA ASP A 182 13.97 -23.09 6.46
C ASP A 182 12.75 -23.68 7.18
N ALA A 183 11.58 -23.49 6.58
CA ALA A 183 10.29 -23.85 7.15
C ALA A 183 9.83 -25.26 6.73
N ARG A 184 10.71 -26.06 6.12
CA ARG A 184 10.39 -27.41 5.64
C ARG A 184 9.85 -28.30 6.76
N VAL A 185 8.80 -29.06 6.45
CA VAL A 185 8.27 -30.11 7.33
C VAL A 185 7.90 -31.35 6.53
N THR A 186 8.28 -32.51 7.06
CA THR A 186 7.84 -33.81 6.56
C THR A 186 7.23 -34.62 7.70
N CYS A 187 5.94 -34.95 7.57
CA CYS A 187 5.22 -35.83 8.48
C CYS A 187 5.01 -37.20 7.86
N GLN A 188 5.04 -38.23 8.69
CA GLN A 188 4.85 -39.60 8.24
C GLN A 188 4.24 -40.48 9.32
N ILE A 189 3.73 -41.63 8.87
CA ILE A 189 3.30 -42.70 9.75
C ILE A 189 4.48 -43.10 10.67
N PRO A 190 4.35 -43.06 12.00
CA PRO A 190 5.39 -43.49 12.92
C PRO A 190 5.52 -45.02 12.97
N SER A 191 6.70 -45.50 13.38
CA SER A 191 6.91 -46.88 13.84
C SER A 191 7.08 -46.87 15.35
N PHE A 192 6.15 -47.45 16.09
CA PHE A 192 6.24 -47.58 17.54
C PHE A 192 6.92 -48.89 17.97
N ILE A 193 7.62 -48.84 19.10
CA ILE A 193 8.21 -49.99 19.77
C ILE A 193 7.83 -49.93 21.25
N LYS A 194 7.03 -50.91 21.70
CA LYS A 194 6.54 -51.04 23.09
C LYS A 194 5.74 -49.83 23.55
N GLU A 195 4.89 -49.31 22.69
CA GLU A 195 3.95 -48.25 23.00
C GLU A 195 2.86 -48.73 23.97
N THR A 196 2.60 -47.91 24.97
CA THR A 196 1.56 -48.12 25.96
C THR A 196 0.88 -46.79 26.27
N VAL A 197 -0.43 -46.84 26.48
CA VAL A 197 -1.19 -45.71 26.99
C VAL A 197 -1.60 -45.99 28.43
N SER A 198 -1.45 -44.97 29.27
CA SER A 198 -1.88 -45.01 30.66
C SER A 198 -2.63 -43.73 31.02
N MET A 199 -3.49 -43.79 32.03
CA MET A 199 -4.14 -42.63 32.61
C MET A 199 -3.46 -42.28 33.93
N SER A 200 -3.00 -41.04 34.06
CA SER A 200 -2.48 -40.47 35.29
C SER A 200 -3.32 -39.25 35.66
N GLY A 201 -4.14 -39.37 36.70
CA GLY A 201 -5.15 -38.36 37.04
C GLY A 201 -6.17 -38.18 35.90
N ASN A 202 -6.16 -37.01 35.27
CA ASN A 202 -6.96 -36.69 34.07
C ASN A 202 -6.12 -36.61 32.78
N THR A 203 -4.85 -37.03 32.84
CA THR A 203 -3.89 -36.95 31.74
C THR A 203 -3.73 -38.31 31.07
N ILE A 204 -3.83 -38.33 29.73
CA ILE A 204 -3.45 -39.48 28.92
C ILE A 204 -1.93 -39.40 28.70
N VAL A 205 -1.21 -40.46 29.07
CA VAL A 205 0.23 -40.58 28.89
C VAL A 205 0.50 -41.70 27.89
N LEU A 206 1.08 -41.34 26.74
CA LEU A 206 1.65 -42.27 25.78
C LEU A 206 3.13 -42.45 26.07
N GLU A 207 3.57 -43.67 26.33
CA GLU A 207 4.97 -44.02 26.51
C GLU A 207 5.39 -45.07 25.48
N GLY A 208 6.58 -44.91 24.91
CA GLY A 208 7.19 -45.91 24.04
C GLY A 208 8.42 -45.31 23.34
N ASN A 209 9.02 -46.09 22.45
CA ASN A 209 9.99 -45.55 21.50
C ASN A 209 9.31 -45.36 20.15
N VAL A 210 9.68 -44.30 19.44
CA VAL A 210 9.13 -43.98 18.13
C VAL A 210 10.26 -43.76 17.13
N ALA A 211 10.07 -44.25 15.91
CA ALA A 211 11.00 -44.08 14.80
C ALA A 211 10.26 -43.74 13.50
N ALA A 212 11.01 -43.21 12.53
CA ALA A 212 10.53 -43.05 11.16
C ALA A 212 10.21 -44.41 10.53
N SER A 213 9.04 -44.56 9.90
CA SER A 213 8.66 -45.81 9.22
C SER A 213 8.84 -45.75 7.69
N ARG A 214 8.91 -44.56 7.11
CA ARG A 214 9.08 -44.35 5.67
C ARG A 214 10.41 -43.67 5.40
N HIS A 215 11.05 -44.06 4.31
CA HIS A 215 12.23 -43.37 3.84
C HIS A 215 11.81 -42.12 3.07
N THR A 216 12.32 -40.97 3.50
CA THR A 216 12.17 -39.71 2.76
C THR A 216 13.56 -39.23 2.37
N PRO A 217 13.71 -38.50 1.25
CA PRO A 217 15.02 -38.01 0.79
C PRO A 217 15.80 -37.18 1.82
N ARG A 218 15.11 -36.72 2.87
CA ARG A 218 15.59 -35.79 3.89
C ARG A 218 16.02 -36.47 5.18
N LEU A 219 15.56 -37.70 5.42
CA LEU A 219 15.90 -38.46 6.62
C LEU A 219 16.96 -39.50 6.26
N GLY A 220 18.20 -39.22 6.68
CA GLY A 220 19.20 -40.27 6.84
C GLY A 220 18.64 -41.33 7.80
N ASN A 221 18.91 -42.60 7.55
CA ASN A 221 18.32 -43.74 8.25
C ASN A 221 18.78 -43.91 9.72
N VAL A 222 18.94 -42.81 10.47
CA VAL A 222 19.53 -42.76 11.80
C VAL A 222 18.57 -42.03 12.73
N THR A 223 17.87 -42.80 13.58
CA THR A 223 17.21 -42.28 14.78
C THR A 223 18.19 -42.39 15.94
N VAL A 224 18.60 -41.27 16.54
CA VAL A 224 19.48 -41.27 17.71
C VAL A 224 18.73 -41.85 18.91
N ALA A 225 19.30 -42.86 19.57
CA ALA A 225 18.69 -43.51 20.72
C ALA A 225 18.82 -42.65 21.99
N PRO A 226 17.90 -42.77 22.97
CA PRO A 226 18.05 -42.13 24.26
C PRO A 226 19.31 -42.67 24.98
N GLY A 227 20.38 -41.86 25.05
CA GLY A 227 21.63 -42.23 25.71
C GLY A 227 22.89 -42.06 24.86
N ASP A 228 22.75 -41.91 23.54
CA ASP A 228 23.84 -41.36 22.73
C ASP A 228 23.96 -39.88 23.06
N THR A 229 25.09 -39.46 23.64
CA THR A 229 25.40 -38.03 23.78
C THR A 229 25.77 -37.51 22.39
N PRO A 230 24.89 -36.75 21.71
CA PRO A 230 25.25 -36.21 20.42
C PRO A 230 26.35 -35.17 20.70
N ARG A 231 27.56 -35.41 20.19
CA ARG A 231 28.63 -34.40 20.23
C ARG A 231 28.28 -33.17 19.42
N ASP A 232 27.28 -33.27 18.54
CA ASP A 232 26.80 -32.19 17.69
C ASP A 232 25.25 -32.14 17.76
N LEU A 233 24.67 -31.37 18.70
CA LEU A 233 23.21 -31.14 18.76
C LEU A 233 22.69 -30.36 17.54
N HIS A 234 23.59 -29.71 16.77
CA HIS A 234 23.23 -28.78 15.70
C HIS A 234 23.06 -29.47 14.33
N THR A 235 23.36 -30.76 14.21
CA THR A 235 23.29 -31.49 12.93
C THR A 235 21.95 -32.19 12.69
N TYR A 236 21.02 -32.15 13.64
CA TYR A 236 19.76 -32.89 13.56
C TYR A 236 18.56 -31.93 13.58
N GLY A 237 17.64 -32.09 12.62
CA GLY A 237 16.37 -31.37 12.62
C GLY A 237 15.50 -31.69 13.83
N THR A 238 14.46 -30.90 14.07
CA THR A 238 13.55 -31.10 15.22
C THR A 238 12.44 -32.10 14.87
N ALA A 239 12.21 -33.08 15.75
CA ALA A 239 11.11 -34.03 15.63
C ALA A 239 9.91 -33.60 16.50
N TYR A 240 8.71 -33.65 15.92
CA TYR A 240 7.44 -33.38 16.57
C TYR A 240 6.54 -34.60 16.44
N MET A 241 6.01 -35.10 17.56
CA MET A 241 4.96 -36.11 17.56
C MET A 241 3.62 -35.41 17.77
N LEU A 242 2.71 -35.53 16.80
CA LEU A 242 1.37 -34.97 16.90
C LEU A 242 0.39 -36.10 17.21
N LEU A 243 -0.39 -35.87 18.25
CA LEU A 243 -1.41 -36.79 18.74
C LEU A 243 -2.78 -36.18 18.53
N ASN A 244 -3.67 -36.94 17.91
CA ASN A 244 -5.06 -36.57 17.71
C ASN A 244 -5.96 -37.58 18.41
N ILE A 245 -6.60 -37.12 19.48
CA ILE A 245 -7.55 -37.91 20.25
C ILE A 245 -8.93 -37.64 19.64
N THR A 246 -9.36 -38.53 18.75
CA THR A 246 -10.59 -38.32 17.97
C THR A 246 -11.83 -38.82 18.69
N LEU A 247 -11.71 -39.87 19.52
CA LEU A 247 -12.83 -40.55 20.16
C LEU A 247 -12.48 -41.00 21.59
N GLY A 248 -13.47 -40.93 22.48
CA GLY A 248 -13.40 -41.42 23.86
C GLY A 248 -13.42 -40.33 24.93
N ASP A 249 -14.30 -40.47 25.91
CA ASP A 249 -14.27 -39.64 27.12
C ASP A 249 -13.24 -40.16 28.14
N ALA A 250 -12.94 -39.34 29.15
CA ALA A 250 -11.98 -39.69 30.19
C ALA A 250 -12.34 -40.98 30.95
N TYR A 251 -13.63 -41.31 31.08
CA TYR A 251 -14.08 -42.53 31.78
C TYR A 251 -13.78 -43.77 30.95
N THR A 252 -13.97 -43.70 29.64
CA THR A 252 -13.74 -44.79 28.71
C THR A 252 -12.24 -45.07 28.58
N TRP A 253 -11.41 -44.03 28.50
CA TRP A 253 -9.95 -44.15 28.57
C TRP A 253 -9.47 -44.75 29.90
N LYS A 254 -10.06 -44.31 31.02
CA LYS A 254 -9.79 -44.91 32.34
C LYS A 254 -10.18 -46.39 32.37
N ALA A 255 -11.34 -46.78 31.86
CA ALA A 255 -11.79 -48.17 31.87
C ALA A 255 -10.85 -49.12 31.10
N VAL A 256 -10.28 -48.66 29.98
CA VAL A 256 -9.35 -49.45 29.17
C VAL A 256 -7.94 -49.51 29.77
N THR A 257 -7.51 -48.43 30.43
CA THR A 257 -6.18 -48.36 31.07
C THR A 257 -6.15 -48.89 32.51
N GLN A 258 -7.31 -49.13 33.14
CA GLN A 258 -7.45 -49.54 34.55
C GLN A 258 -7.05 -50.99 34.83
N SER A 259 -6.98 -51.87 33.83
CA SER A 259 -6.66 -53.28 34.04
C SER A 259 -5.18 -53.54 34.38
N ASP A 260 -4.28 -52.60 34.08
CA ASP A 260 -2.82 -52.81 34.22
C ASP A 260 -2.07 -51.50 34.56
N THR A 261 -2.36 -50.95 35.75
CA THR A 261 -1.84 -49.64 36.20
C THR A 261 -0.32 -49.59 36.37
N ALA A 262 0.38 -50.73 36.32
CA ALA A 262 1.84 -50.80 36.45
C ALA A 262 2.58 -50.88 35.10
N THR A 263 1.93 -51.33 34.01
CA THR A 263 2.62 -51.61 32.74
C THR A 263 2.05 -50.89 31.51
N GLY A 264 0.92 -50.18 31.64
CA GLY A 264 0.29 -49.43 30.55
C GLY A 264 -0.40 -50.36 29.52
N PHE A 265 -1.37 -49.83 28.77
CA PHE A 265 -2.17 -50.62 27.84
C PHE A 265 -1.71 -50.42 26.39
N SER A 266 -1.29 -51.49 25.72
CA SER A 266 -0.89 -51.46 24.30
C SER A 266 -2.11 -51.56 23.37
N PRO A 267 -2.07 -50.90 22.19
CA PRO A 267 -3.16 -50.97 21.23
C PRO A 267 -3.27 -52.39 20.62
N PRO A 268 -4.47 -53.02 20.65
CA PRO A 268 -4.69 -54.33 20.03
C PRO A 268 -4.68 -54.31 18.49
N ALA A 269 -4.89 -53.16 17.86
CA ALA A 269 -4.88 -53.03 16.41
C ALA A 269 -4.39 -51.67 15.94
N TYR A 270 -3.96 -51.64 14.67
CA TYR A 270 -3.43 -50.47 13.99
C TYR A 270 -4.15 -50.26 12.66
N SER A 271 -4.31 -49.00 12.25
CA SER A 271 -4.79 -48.65 10.92
C SER A 271 -4.00 -47.46 10.36
N GLU A 272 -3.61 -47.53 9.10
CA GLU A 272 -2.91 -46.41 8.42
C GLU A 272 -3.92 -45.54 7.67
N ARG A 273 -3.77 -44.20 7.76
CA ARG A 273 -4.65 -43.24 7.08
C ARG A 273 -3.91 -41.94 6.75
N GLY A 274 -3.52 -41.76 5.49
CA GLY A 274 -2.68 -40.62 5.09
C GLY A 274 -1.36 -40.64 5.85
N GLU A 275 -0.95 -39.53 6.44
CA GLU A 275 0.23 -39.45 7.33
C GLU A 275 -0.01 -39.96 8.77
N TRP A 276 -1.21 -40.45 9.09
CA TRP A 276 -1.58 -40.88 10.44
C TRP A 276 -1.49 -42.41 10.62
N LEU A 277 -1.01 -42.81 11.80
CA LEU A 277 -1.20 -44.15 12.37
C LEU A 277 -2.30 -44.07 13.43
N ASP A 278 -3.40 -44.78 13.22
CA ASP A 278 -4.50 -44.90 14.17
C ASP A 278 -4.21 -46.09 15.11
N LEU A 279 -3.98 -45.80 16.39
CA LEU A 279 -3.84 -46.79 17.48
C LEU A 279 -5.25 -47.09 18.01
N VAL A 280 -5.74 -48.31 17.75
CA VAL A 280 -7.14 -48.70 18.00
C VAL A 280 -7.24 -49.52 19.27
N TYR A 281 -7.92 -49.00 20.30
CA TYR A 281 -7.95 -49.59 21.65
C TYR A 281 -9.21 -50.41 21.96
N SER A 282 -10.38 -49.99 21.48
CA SER A 282 -11.65 -50.67 21.77
C SER A 282 -12.55 -50.72 20.53
N GLY A 283 -12.30 -51.67 19.62
CA GLY A 283 -13.16 -51.93 18.46
C GLY A 283 -13.48 -50.71 17.58
N GLY A 284 -12.61 -49.70 17.53
CA GLY A 284 -12.79 -48.45 16.79
C GLY A 284 -13.50 -47.32 17.56
N THR A 285 -13.95 -47.53 18.80
CA THR A 285 -14.59 -46.50 19.66
C THR A 285 -13.61 -45.65 20.46
N LEU A 286 -12.37 -46.14 20.62
CA LEU A 286 -11.24 -45.42 21.18
C LEU A 286 -10.09 -45.49 20.19
N VAL A 287 -9.76 -44.34 19.62
CA VAL A 287 -8.68 -44.21 18.62
C VAL A 287 -7.81 -43.03 19.00
N LEU A 288 -6.52 -43.31 19.15
CA LEU A 288 -5.46 -42.30 19.25
C LEU A 288 -4.71 -42.30 17.93
N SER A 289 -4.81 -41.22 17.16
CA SER A 289 -4.05 -41.08 15.92
C SER A 289 -2.72 -40.40 16.22
N ALA A 290 -1.63 -40.94 15.70
CA ALA A 290 -0.29 -40.38 15.84
C ALA A 290 0.36 -40.15 14.47
N THR A 291 1.09 -39.04 14.35
CA THR A 291 1.96 -38.78 13.20
C THR A 291 3.29 -38.21 13.70
N LEU A 292 4.38 -38.55 13.01
CA LEU A 292 5.73 -38.11 13.34
C LEU A 292 6.25 -37.16 12.28
N CYS A 293 6.51 -35.92 12.68
CA CYS A 293 6.95 -34.85 11.82
C CYS A 293 8.39 -34.47 12.11
N TYR A 294 9.15 -34.20 11.06
CA TYR A 294 10.50 -33.69 11.12
C TYR A 294 10.52 -32.33 10.45
N SER A 295 11.10 -31.34 11.11
CA SER A 295 11.33 -30.02 10.56
C SER A 295 12.80 -29.68 10.57
N SER A 296 13.26 -28.98 9.53
CA SER A 296 14.55 -28.32 9.59
C SER A 296 14.57 -27.29 10.72
N PHE A 297 13.53 -26.45 10.77
CA PHE A 297 13.38 -25.32 11.69
C PHE A 297 14.71 -24.64 11.97
N ASP A 298 15.32 -24.16 10.90
CA ASP A 298 16.66 -23.59 10.91
C ASP A 298 16.68 -22.26 10.17
N GLN A 299 17.73 -21.48 10.37
CA GLN A 299 17.87 -20.17 9.76
C GLN A 299 19.28 -19.91 9.26
N ALA A 300 19.38 -19.02 8.27
CA ALA A 300 20.65 -18.45 7.87
C ALA A 300 20.47 -17.00 7.40
N ASP A 301 21.46 -16.16 7.68
CA ASP A 301 21.53 -14.78 7.20
C ASP A 301 22.26 -14.75 5.85
N ILE A 302 21.51 -14.93 4.75
CA ILE A 302 22.09 -15.07 3.40
C ILE A 302 21.70 -13.91 2.47
N PRO A 303 22.57 -13.54 1.51
CA PRO A 303 22.21 -12.59 0.45
C PRO A 303 21.09 -13.17 -0.41
N VAL A 304 20.04 -12.38 -0.61
CA VAL A 304 18.86 -12.76 -1.39
C VAL A 304 18.52 -11.68 -2.41
N SER A 305 17.79 -12.08 -3.46
CA SER A 305 17.09 -11.18 -4.36
C SER A 305 15.60 -11.45 -4.23
N ILE A 306 14.85 -10.42 -3.89
CA ILE A 306 13.42 -10.46 -3.62
C ILE A 306 12.75 -9.48 -4.57
N SER A 307 11.63 -9.89 -5.16
CA SER A 307 10.87 -9.04 -6.08
C SER A 307 9.37 -9.22 -5.90
N SER A 308 8.61 -8.24 -6.35
CA SER A 308 7.16 -8.32 -6.42
C SER A 308 6.60 -7.47 -7.55
N SER A 309 5.46 -7.91 -8.11
CA SER A 309 4.77 -7.25 -9.21
C SER A 309 3.71 -6.24 -8.77
N SER A 310 3.32 -6.23 -7.49
CA SER A 310 2.30 -5.32 -6.97
C SER A 310 2.49 -5.01 -5.49
N ASN A 311 1.87 -3.92 -5.03
CA ASN A 311 1.63 -3.70 -3.61
C ASN A 311 0.80 -4.82 -3.02
N ARG A 312 1.04 -5.08 -1.74
CA ARG A 312 0.28 -6.04 -0.94
C ARG A 312 -0.23 -5.38 0.34
N THR A 313 -1.05 -6.11 1.08
CA THR A 313 -1.52 -5.71 2.40
C THR A 313 -1.32 -6.88 3.33
N GLU A 314 -0.72 -6.63 4.49
CA GLU A 314 -0.55 -7.64 5.51
C GLU A 314 -1.92 -8.08 6.03
N THR A 315 -2.11 -9.38 6.11
CA THR A 315 -3.37 -9.96 6.59
C THR A 315 -3.49 -9.80 8.10
N ILE A 316 -4.72 -9.69 8.59
CA ILE A 316 -4.99 -9.68 10.04
C ILE A 316 -6.10 -10.71 10.30
N PRO A 317 -5.97 -11.61 11.28
CA PRO A 317 -7.03 -12.52 11.65
C PRO A 317 -8.31 -11.76 12.02
N SER A 318 -9.45 -12.19 11.50
CA SER A 318 -10.74 -11.57 11.78
C SER A 318 -11.48 -12.36 12.85
N PHE A 319 -12.14 -11.66 13.78
CA PHE A 319 -12.96 -12.31 14.80
C PHE A 319 -14.34 -12.65 14.24
N ASP A 320 -14.75 -13.91 14.35
CA ASP A 320 -16.10 -14.37 14.04
C ASP A 320 -16.96 -14.39 15.32
N PRO A 321 -17.96 -13.49 15.46
CA PRO A 321 -18.81 -13.46 16.64
C PRO A 321 -19.75 -14.67 16.74
N ALA A 322 -20.03 -15.39 15.65
CA ALA A 322 -20.94 -16.54 15.67
C ALA A 322 -20.30 -17.75 16.33
N SER A 323 -19.03 -18.02 16.03
CA SER A 323 -18.25 -19.10 16.64
C SER A 323 -17.45 -18.66 17.87
N SER A 324 -17.36 -17.35 18.13
CA SER A 324 -16.46 -16.77 19.15
C SER A 324 -14.98 -17.17 18.96
N THR A 325 -14.54 -17.32 17.71
CA THR A 325 -13.17 -17.68 17.34
C THR A 325 -12.59 -16.69 16.33
N TYR A 326 -11.26 -16.64 16.21
CA TYR A 326 -10.63 -15.94 15.09
C TYR A 326 -10.53 -16.84 13.87
N THR A 327 -10.63 -16.24 12.69
CA THR A 327 -10.40 -16.88 11.41
C THR A 327 -9.11 -16.39 10.77
N PHE A 328 -8.40 -17.30 10.12
CA PHE A 328 -7.07 -17.07 9.54
C PHE A 328 -7.05 -17.24 8.03
N SER A 329 -8.19 -17.08 7.34
CA SER A 329 -8.31 -17.29 5.88
C SER A 329 -7.24 -16.55 5.08
N GLY A 330 -7.02 -15.26 5.35
CA GLY A 330 -5.97 -14.47 4.68
C GLY A 330 -4.55 -14.97 4.97
N PHE A 331 -4.26 -15.38 6.20
CA PHE A 331 -2.95 -15.93 6.57
C PHE A 331 -2.72 -17.32 5.97
N ARG A 332 -3.76 -18.18 5.94
CA ARG A 332 -3.72 -19.50 5.29
C ARG A 332 -3.49 -19.37 3.78
N ALA A 333 -4.13 -18.40 3.13
CA ALA A 333 -3.91 -18.07 1.73
C ALA A 333 -2.46 -17.59 1.48
N MET A 334 -1.96 -16.69 2.32
CA MET A 334 -0.58 -16.19 2.27
C MET A 334 0.46 -17.31 2.39
N LEU A 335 0.20 -18.30 3.26
CA LEU A 335 1.06 -19.47 3.46
C LEU A 335 0.95 -20.53 2.35
N GLY A 336 0.01 -20.37 1.41
CA GLY A 336 -0.18 -21.28 0.27
C GLY A 336 -1.05 -22.50 0.55
N GLN A 337 -1.99 -22.45 1.52
CA GLN A 337 -2.94 -23.55 1.70
C GLN A 337 -3.91 -23.69 0.51
N ASP A 338 -4.28 -22.56 -0.09
CA ASP A 338 -5.30 -22.51 -1.13
C ASP A 338 -4.66 -22.67 -2.52
N ALA A 339 -4.81 -23.85 -3.13
CA ALA A 339 -4.17 -24.22 -4.40
C ALA A 339 -4.62 -23.36 -5.59
N ALA A 340 -5.70 -22.59 -5.46
CA ALA A 340 -6.19 -21.65 -6.47
C ALA A 340 -5.28 -20.42 -6.66
N LEU A 341 -4.40 -20.12 -5.69
CA LEU A 341 -3.48 -18.98 -5.72
C LEU A 341 -2.07 -19.51 -6.03
N SER A 342 -1.64 -19.44 -7.29
CA SER A 342 -0.43 -20.16 -7.76
C SER A 342 0.85 -19.30 -7.91
N PRO A 343 0.80 -17.97 -8.10
CA PRO A 343 1.93 -17.07 -7.90
C PRO A 343 1.96 -16.46 -6.48
N GLY A 344 3.15 -16.10 -5.97
CA GLY A 344 3.31 -15.38 -4.70
C GLY A 344 2.55 -14.05 -4.67
N ALA A 345 2.43 -13.35 -5.81
CA ALA A 345 1.63 -12.13 -5.93
C ALA A 345 0.15 -12.34 -5.56
N ASP A 346 -0.47 -13.45 -6.01
CA ASP A 346 -1.87 -13.77 -5.70
C ASP A 346 -2.06 -14.13 -4.22
N ARG A 347 -1.00 -14.61 -3.58
CA ARG A 347 -0.96 -14.90 -2.13
C ARG A 347 -0.62 -13.67 -1.27
N GLY A 348 -0.33 -12.52 -1.88
CA GLY A 348 0.09 -11.32 -1.15
C GLY A 348 1.48 -11.43 -0.52
N ILE A 349 2.37 -12.25 -1.11
CA ILE A 349 3.77 -12.41 -0.70
C ILE A 349 4.73 -11.96 -1.81
N LEU A 350 6.01 -11.86 -1.46
CA LEU A 350 7.06 -11.58 -2.43
C LEU A 350 7.68 -12.87 -2.97
N GLU A 351 8.25 -12.78 -4.17
CA GLU A 351 9.00 -13.86 -4.79
C GLU A 351 10.45 -13.80 -4.32
N LEU A 352 10.93 -14.89 -3.74
CA LEU A 352 12.35 -15.07 -3.42
C LEU A 352 13.02 -15.74 -4.62
N ALA A 353 14.00 -15.06 -5.22
CA ALA A 353 14.70 -15.57 -6.38
C ALA A 353 15.45 -16.87 -6.06
N LYS A 354 15.34 -17.85 -6.97
CA LYS A 354 16.11 -19.09 -6.90
C LYS A 354 17.61 -18.80 -6.89
N GLN A 355 18.34 -19.44 -5.99
CA GLN A 355 19.80 -19.42 -5.95
C GLN A 355 20.41 -20.70 -6.52
N SER A 356 21.68 -20.63 -6.91
CA SER A 356 22.46 -21.81 -7.32
C SER A 356 22.73 -22.76 -6.16
N SER A 357 22.84 -22.23 -4.93
CA SER A 357 23.00 -22.99 -3.70
C SER A 357 22.38 -22.20 -2.55
N TRP A 358 21.71 -22.92 -1.65
CA TRP A 358 21.19 -22.38 -0.38
C TRP A 358 22.10 -22.73 0.81
N ILE A 359 23.27 -23.31 0.54
CA ILE A 359 24.25 -23.64 1.56
C ILE A 359 24.89 -22.34 2.05
N ALA A 360 24.63 -22.01 3.30
CA ALA A 360 25.17 -20.84 3.97
C ALA A 360 26.66 -21.01 4.29
N SER A 361 27.40 -19.91 4.24
CA SER A 361 28.79 -19.83 4.69
C SER A 361 28.86 -19.79 6.22
N PRO A 362 30.00 -20.14 6.85
CA PRO A 362 30.10 -20.19 8.31
C PRO A 362 29.78 -18.88 9.05
N ASP A 363 29.93 -17.73 8.39
CA ASP A 363 29.60 -16.39 8.92
C ASP A 363 28.09 -16.05 8.82
N GLN A 364 27.35 -16.83 8.05
CA GLN A 364 25.92 -16.65 7.76
C GLN A 364 25.04 -17.52 8.67
N VAL A 365 25.62 -18.43 9.44
CA VAL A 365 24.92 -19.30 10.39
C VAL A 365 25.50 -19.12 11.79
N PRO A 366 24.71 -19.36 12.85
CA PRO A 366 25.23 -19.38 14.20
C PRO A 366 26.36 -20.42 14.35
N PRO A 367 27.37 -20.15 15.20
CA PRO A 367 28.39 -21.13 15.58
C PRO A 367 27.76 -22.44 16.06
N LEU A 368 28.50 -23.55 15.91
CA LEU A 368 28.05 -24.89 16.26
C LEU A 368 27.76 -25.10 17.75
N ASP A 369 28.10 -24.18 18.64
CA ASP A 369 27.77 -24.26 20.07
C ASP A 369 26.62 -23.30 20.45
N ASP A 370 26.14 -22.49 19.49
CA ASP A 370 25.16 -21.45 19.70
C ASP A 370 23.81 -21.81 19.07
N GLU A 371 22.76 -21.58 19.84
CA GLU A 371 21.39 -21.78 19.39
C GLU A 371 20.93 -20.59 18.52
N PRO A 372 20.39 -20.82 17.30
CA PRO A 372 19.83 -19.75 16.51
C PRO A 372 18.75 -18.98 17.27
N TYR A 373 18.86 -17.66 17.35
CA TYR A 373 17.99 -16.84 18.20
C TYR A 373 16.50 -17.07 17.90
N LEU A 374 16.13 -17.22 16.63
CA LEU A 374 14.76 -17.44 16.19
C LEU A 374 14.19 -18.73 16.77
N ARG A 375 14.94 -19.83 16.71
CA ARG A 375 14.57 -21.12 17.31
C ARG A 375 14.62 -21.06 18.84
N ASN A 376 15.53 -20.29 19.43
CA ASN A 376 15.57 -20.06 20.87
C ASN A 376 14.30 -19.37 21.42
N PHE A 377 13.72 -18.42 20.68
CA PHE A 377 12.49 -17.74 21.11
C PHE A 377 11.21 -18.42 20.61
N ALA A 378 11.28 -19.19 19.52
CA ALA A 378 10.13 -19.88 18.92
C ALA A 378 9.96 -21.35 19.33
N ASN A 379 10.77 -21.86 20.25
CA ASN A 379 10.60 -23.19 20.83
C ASN A 379 9.62 -23.22 22.03
N LEU A 380 9.09 -24.40 22.32
CA LEU A 380 8.11 -24.63 23.40
C LEU A 380 8.62 -24.33 24.81
N ALA A 381 9.91 -24.53 25.07
CA ALA A 381 10.49 -24.32 26.38
C ALA A 381 10.78 -22.84 26.70
N GLY A 382 10.80 -21.99 25.67
CA GLY A 382 11.24 -20.61 25.75
C GLY A 382 12.76 -20.48 25.80
N PRO A 383 13.28 -19.24 25.93
CA PRO A 383 14.72 -19.04 26.02
C PRO A 383 15.22 -19.49 27.39
N ILE A 384 15.75 -20.70 27.42
CA ILE A 384 16.57 -21.21 28.51
C ILE A 384 18.00 -20.96 28.06
N GLY A 385 18.81 -20.26 28.86
CA GLY A 385 20.12 -19.72 28.45
C GLY A 385 20.96 -20.62 27.53
N LEU A 386 21.61 -19.96 26.56
CA LEU A 386 22.68 -20.42 25.65
C LEU A 386 22.73 -21.94 25.37
N GLY A 387 22.14 -22.35 24.23
CA GLY A 387 22.49 -23.62 23.57
C GLY A 387 21.45 -24.76 23.60
N LEU A 388 20.22 -24.53 24.06
CA LEU A 388 19.20 -25.60 24.20
C LEU A 388 17.86 -25.30 23.52
N GLY A 389 17.85 -24.68 22.34
CA GLY A 389 16.58 -24.45 21.64
C GLY A 389 15.98 -25.76 21.12
N ASN A 390 14.65 -25.84 21.17
CA ASN A 390 13.87 -27.05 20.89
C ASN A 390 14.25 -28.26 21.79
N ARG A 391 14.39 -28.03 23.10
CA ARG A 391 14.50 -29.09 24.09
C ARG A 391 13.36 -30.13 23.94
N GLY A 392 13.73 -31.40 23.86
CA GLY A 392 12.78 -32.52 23.85
C GLY A 392 11.99 -32.64 25.16
N ASN A 393 10.98 -33.52 25.17
CA ASN A 393 10.05 -33.73 26.30
C ASN A 393 9.19 -32.52 26.66
N TYR A 394 8.88 -31.66 25.68
CA TYR A 394 7.88 -30.59 25.84
C TYR A 394 6.61 -30.92 25.04
N THR A 395 5.46 -30.69 25.66
CA THR A 395 4.14 -30.87 25.04
C THR A 395 3.39 -29.54 25.03
N ALA A 396 2.67 -29.25 23.95
CA ALA A 396 1.69 -28.16 23.90
C ALA A 396 0.32 -28.72 23.51
N PRO A 397 -0.73 -28.48 24.32
CA PRO A 397 -2.10 -28.75 23.90
C PRO A 397 -2.50 -27.84 22.73
N LEU A 398 -2.88 -28.43 21.59
CA LEU A 398 -3.34 -27.71 20.40
C LEU A 398 -4.86 -27.81 20.22
N TYR A 399 -5.60 -27.82 21.33
CA TYR A 399 -7.06 -27.90 21.37
C TYR A 399 -7.61 -26.82 22.30
N ALA A 400 -8.75 -26.23 21.97
CA ALA A 400 -9.26 -25.02 22.64
C ALA A 400 -9.49 -25.21 24.16
N ASP A 401 -9.89 -26.41 24.58
CA ASP A 401 -10.09 -26.77 25.98
C ASP A 401 -8.91 -27.56 26.58
N GLY A 402 -7.80 -27.68 25.85
CA GLY A 402 -6.60 -28.37 26.29
C GLY A 402 -5.82 -27.53 27.28
N SER A 403 -5.45 -28.11 28.41
CA SER A 403 -4.60 -27.46 29.42
C SER A 403 -3.36 -28.31 29.72
N CYS A 404 -2.33 -27.66 30.24
CA CYS A 404 -1.18 -28.38 30.76
C CYS A 404 -1.59 -29.20 32.00
N PRO A 405 -1.10 -30.44 32.14
CA PRO A 405 -1.44 -31.28 33.28
C PRO A 405 -0.90 -30.69 34.58
N ALA A 406 -1.66 -30.82 35.67
CA ALA A 406 -1.16 -30.47 36.99
C ALA A 406 0.04 -31.36 37.35
N SER A 407 0.99 -30.85 38.14
CA SER A 407 2.15 -31.64 38.56
C SER A 407 1.77 -32.92 39.33
N SER A 408 0.61 -32.91 40.00
CA SER A 408 0.03 -34.07 40.67
C SER A 408 -0.50 -35.16 39.72
N ASP A 409 -0.79 -34.79 38.46
CA ASP A 409 -1.32 -35.70 37.45
C ASP A 409 -0.23 -36.32 36.58
N LEU A 410 1.04 -35.98 36.80
CA LEU A 410 2.17 -36.59 36.10
C LEU A 410 2.65 -37.85 36.83
N PRO A 411 3.00 -38.94 36.11
CA PRO A 411 3.50 -40.15 36.75
C PRO A 411 4.81 -39.88 37.51
N PRO A 412 5.06 -40.55 38.64
CA PRO A 412 6.33 -40.44 39.38
C PRO A 412 7.44 -41.13 38.58
N ARG A 413 7.99 -40.44 37.58
CA ARG A 413 9.02 -40.95 36.66
C ARG A 413 10.19 -39.98 36.52
N PRO A 414 11.39 -40.47 36.12
CA PRO A 414 12.62 -39.68 36.08
C PRO A 414 12.69 -38.68 34.91
N VAL A 415 11.64 -38.54 34.09
CA VAL A 415 11.64 -37.66 32.91
C VAL A 415 10.86 -36.39 33.22
N TYR A 416 11.56 -35.26 33.28
CA TYR A 416 10.94 -33.94 33.35
C TYR A 416 10.15 -33.67 32.06
N LEU A 417 8.83 -33.81 32.12
CA LEU A 417 7.90 -33.39 31.07
C LEU A 417 7.61 -31.89 31.23
N GLY A 418 8.08 -31.11 30.27
CA GLY A 418 7.71 -29.71 30.12
C GLY A 418 6.36 -29.58 29.43
N CYS A 419 5.61 -28.53 29.77
CA CYS A 419 4.39 -28.20 29.05
C CYS A 419 4.33 -26.70 28.77
N ALA A 420 3.94 -26.36 27.54
CA ALA A 420 3.74 -24.98 27.11
C ALA A 420 2.24 -24.74 26.85
N GLU A 421 1.67 -23.76 27.55
CA GLU A 421 0.32 -23.31 27.28
C GLU A 421 0.33 -22.45 26.00
N ALA A 422 0.03 -23.09 24.88
CA ALA A 422 -0.05 -22.41 23.59
C ALA A 422 -1.15 -21.34 23.64
N HIS A 423 -0.83 -20.13 23.18
CA HIS A 423 -1.81 -19.06 23.08
C HIS A 423 -2.94 -19.47 22.13
N ALA A 424 -4.18 -19.12 22.47
CA ALA A 424 -5.39 -19.56 21.74
C ALA A 424 -5.35 -19.27 20.23
N MET A 425 -4.70 -18.19 19.80
CA MET A 425 -4.52 -17.86 18.38
C MET A 425 -3.76 -18.94 17.61
N HIS A 426 -2.72 -19.53 18.21
CA HIS A 426 -1.91 -20.57 17.57
C HIS A 426 -2.71 -21.86 17.47
N ILE A 427 -3.49 -22.17 18.51
CA ILE A 427 -4.42 -23.29 18.55
C ILE A 427 -5.46 -23.16 17.43
N TRP A 428 -6.11 -22.00 17.31
CA TRP A 428 -7.11 -21.77 16.26
C TRP A 428 -6.53 -21.84 14.86
N LEU A 429 -5.32 -21.32 14.62
CA LEU A 429 -4.65 -21.45 13.34
C LEU A 429 -4.45 -22.92 12.94
N VAL A 430 -3.89 -23.74 13.83
CA VAL A 430 -3.66 -25.18 13.57
C VAL A 430 -4.99 -25.89 13.32
N GLN A 431 -5.97 -25.66 14.19
CA GLN A 431 -7.29 -26.29 14.09
C GLN A 431 -8.00 -25.89 12.79
N GLU A 432 -7.93 -24.62 12.39
CA GLU A 432 -8.54 -24.13 11.16
C GLU A 432 -7.85 -24.71 9.92
N ILE A 433 -6.52 -24.79 9.91
CA ILE A 433 -5.77 -25.42 8.81
C ILE A 433 -6.23 -26.86 8.61
N LEU A 434 -6.23 -27.66 9.68
CA LEU A 434 -6.59 -29.08 9.64
C LEU A 434 -8.06 -29.28 9.25
N ARG A 435 -8.98 -28.45 9.73
CA ARG A 435 -10.42 -28.52 9.39
C ARG A 435 -10.70 -28.12 7.94
N ASN A 436 -9.86 -27.28 7.34
CA ASN A 436 -9.97 -26.87 5.94
C ASN A 436 -9.12 -27.73 4.99
N GLY A 437 -8.85 -28.99 5.37
CA GLY A 437 -8.18 -29.97 4.50
C GLY A 437 -6.67 -29.77 4.35
N GLY A 438 -6.05 -28.90 5.16
CA GLY A 438 -4.60 -28.79 5.23
C GLY A 438 -3.98 -30.03 5.88
N SER A 439 -2.78 -30.41 5.42
CA SER A 439 -2.04 -31.54 6.00
C SER A 439 -1.38 -31.18 7.33
N VAL A 440 -0.96 -32.18 8.09
CA VAL A 440 -0.26 -31.94 9.36
C VAL A 440 1.09 -31.24 9.15
N ALA A 441 1.81 -31.65 8.09
CA ALA A 441 3.07 -31.03 7.74
C ALA A 441 2.90 -29.53 7.43
N PHE A 442 1.83 -29.18 6.70
CA PHE A 442 1.50 -27.79 6.44
C PHE A 442 1.12 -27.01 7.71
N ALA A 443 0.36 -27.62 8.63
CA ALA A 443 0.01 -26.99 9.90
C ALA A 443 1.24 -26.69 10.76
N VAL A 444 2.16 -27.64 10.89
CA VAL A 444 3.42 -27.46 11.65
C VAL A 444 4.31 -26.40 10.98
N GLN A 445 4.48 -26.44 9.65
CA GLN A 445 5.21 -25.42 8.89
C GLN A 445 4.63 -24.01 9.13
N SER A 446 3.31 -23.90 9.16
CA SER A 446 2.59 -22.63 9.35
C SER A 446 2.84 -22.05 10.73
N VAL A 447 2.78 -22.88 11.78
CA VAL A 447 3.07 -22.46 13.15
C VAL A 447 4.54 -22.09 13.31
N ILE A 448 5.47 -22.90 12.79
CA ILE A 448 6.91 -22.58 12.82
C ILE A 448 7.16 -21.21 12.17
N THR A 449 6.53 -20.94 11.03
CA THR A 449 6.67 -19.66 10.32
C THR A 449 6.11 -18.50 11.14
N LEU A 450 4.91 -18.65 11.73
CA LEU A 450 4.31 -17.61 12.56
C LEU A 450 5.17 -17.32 13.79
N LEU A 451 5.56 -18.35 14.54
CA LEU A 451 6.35 -18.21 15.76
C LEU A 451 7.74 -17.62 15.47
N SER A 452 8.35 -18.02 14.36
CA SER A 452 9.61 -17.46 13.88
C SER A 452 9.46 -16.01 13.47
N SER A 453 8.41 -15.67 12.73
CA SER A 453 8.12 -14.27 12.36
C SER A 453 7.94 -13.40 13.60
N MET A 454 7.22 -13.88 14.62
CA MET A 454 7.11 -13.17 15.90
C MET A 454 8.49 -12.93 16.52
N ALA A 455 9.33 -13.96 16.62
CA ALA A 455 10.68 -13.85 17.16
C ALA A 455 11.57 -12.90 16.35
N TYR A 456 11.44 -12.87 15.02
CA TYR A 456 12.19 -11.98 14.14
C TYR A 456 11.82 -10.51 14.37
N TYR A 457 10.53 -10.18 14.28
CA TYR A 457 10.07 -8.78 14.36
C TYR A 457 10.03 -8.23 15.78
N ASP A 458 10.03 -9.07 16.82
CA ASP A 458 10.26 -8.63 18.20
C ASP A 458 11.71 -8.11 18.39
N GLN A 459 12.66 -8.68 17.64
CA GLN A 459 14.09 -8.47 17.84
C GLN A 459 14.72 -7.55 16.78
N ILE A 460 14.01 -7.24 15.69
CA ILE A 460 14.50 -6.43 14.56
C ILE A 460 15.10 -5.07 14.96
N GLY A 461 14.62 -4.47 16.05
CA GLY A 461 15.15 -3.20 16.59
C GLY A 461 16.53 -3.31 17.24
N GLN A 462 17.00 -4.53 17.51
CA GLN A 462 18.28 -4.81 18.17
C GLN A 462 19.34 -5.37 17.20
N PHE A 463 19.00 -5.58 15.93
CA PHE A 463 19.92 -6.11 14.92
C PHE A 463 21.16 -5.23 14.74
N ASP A 464 22.33 -5.84 14.88
CA ASP A 464 23.65 -5.21 14.84
C ASP A 464 24.49 -5.63 13.62
N LYS A 465 24.08 -6.66 12.85
CA LYS A 465 24.62 -6.92 11.51
C LYS A 465 24.05 -5.92 10.52
N GLN A 466 24.94 -5.22 9.81
CA GLN A 466 24.58 -4.25 8.77
C GLN A 466 25.24 -4.57 7.43
N ALA A 467 24.52 -4.33 6.35
CA ALA A 467 25.04 -4.42 4.99
C ALA A 467 24.40 -3.36 4.10
N MET A 468 25.12 -2.97 3.03
CA MET A 468 24.55 -2.15 1.97
C MET A 468 23.59 -3.00 1.14
N THR A 469 22.32 -2.61 1.10
CA THR A 469 21.26 -3.28 0.35
C THR A 469 20.73 -2.37 -0.75
N GLN A 470 20.27 -2.96 -1.84
CA GLN A 470 19.51 -2.25 -2.88
C GLN A 470 18.03 -2.47 -2.63
N GLN A 471 17.28 -1.39 -2.54
CA GLN A 471 15.85 -1.44 -2.26
C GLN A 471 15.08 -0.49 -3.18
N THR A 472 13.93 -0.96 -3.66
CA THR A 472 13.00 -0.19 -4.49
C THR A 472 11.60 -0.34 -3.89
N PHE A 473 10.91 0.77 -3.68
CA PHE A 473 9.54 0.78 -3.16
C PHE A 473 8.57 1.34 -4.20
N TYR A 474 7.32 0.89 -4.14
CA TYR A 474 6.23 1.48 -4.88
C TYR A 474 5.88 2.86 -4.32
N VAL A 475 5.87 3.86 -5.19
CA VAL A 475 5.51 5.23 -4.86
C VAL A 475 4.22 5.62 -5.55
N LEU A 476 3.36 6.34 -4.82
CA LEU A 476 2.10 6.85 -5.36
C LEU A 476 2.37 8.11 -6.18
N VAL A 477 2.16 8.05 -7.50
CA VAL A 477 2.37 9.19 -8.41
C VAL A 477 1.17 9.37 -9.34
N ASN A 478 1.04 10.56 -9.90
CA ASN A 478 0.08 10.85 -10.96
C ASN A 478 0.60 10.30 -12.28
N VAL A 479 -0.04 9.26 -12.80
CA VAL A 479 0.26 8.71 -14.12
C VAL A 479 -0.83 9.12 -15.13
N PRO A 480 -0.46 9.39 -16.39
CA PRO A 480 -1.44 9.62 -17.44
C PRO A 480 -2.15 8.31 -17.77
N THR A 481 -3.47 8.26 -17.56
CA THR A 481 -4.30 7.07 -17.88
C THR A 481 -5.05 7.21 -19.19
N SER A 482 -5.23 8.45 -19.66
CA SER A 482 -5.98 8.79 -20.86
C SER A 482 -5.23 9.88 -21.61
N TYR A 483 -5.43 9.93 -22.94
CA TYR A 483 -4.92 10.98 -23.81
C TYR A 483 -6.03 11.96 -24.23
N ARG A 484 -7.27 11.77 -23.74
CA ARG A 484 -8.44 12.52 -24.19
C ARG A 484 -8.39 13.98 -23.78
N GLY A 485 -8.06 14.27 -22.54
CA GLY A 485 -7.83 15.62 -22.04
C GLY A 485 -6.63 16.29 -22.73
N PHE A 486 -5.53 15.57 -22.97
CA PHE A 486 -4.41 16.08 -23.77
C PHE A 486 -4.85 16.47 -25.19
N VAL A 487 -5.59 15.61 -25.88
CA VAL A 487 -6.12 15.92 -27.23
C VAL A 487 -7.08 17.11 -27.19
N ALA A 488 -7.96 17.19 -26.18
CA ALA A 488 -8.88 18.31 -26.02
C ALA A 488 -8.12 19.63 -25.83
N VAL A 489 -7.13 19.66 -24.94
CA VAL A 489 -6.29 20.85 -24.71
C VAL A 489 -5.48 21.20 -25.95
N ALA A 490 -4.86 20.22 -26.61
CA ALA A 490 -4.10 20.45 -27.84
C ALA A 490 -4.97 21.03 -28.97
N ALA A 491 -6.19 20.51 -29.14
CA ALA A 491 -7.16 21.04 -30.10
C ALA A 491 -7.60 22.46 -29.74
N THR A 492 -7.88 22.72 -28.46
CA THR A 492 -8.24 24.05 -27.95
C THR A 492 -7.12 25.08 -28.14
N VAL A 493 -5.87 24.72 -27.83
CA VAL A 493 -4.70 25.59 -28.04
C VAL A 493 -4.50 25.86 -29.52
N THR A 494 -4.63 24.85 -30.38
CA THR A 494 -4.53 25.00 -31.84
C THR A 494 -5.62 25.94 -32.37
N ALA A 495 -6.86 25.77 -31.92
CA ALA A 495 -7.98 26.64 -32.27
C ALA A 495 -7.75 28.08 -31.77
N HIS A 496 -7.23 28.26 -30.55
CA HIS A 496 -6.91 29.58 -30.00
C HIS A 496 -5.83 30.28 -30.83
N ILE A 497 -4.75 29.59 -31.19
CA ILE A 497 -3.68 30.13 -32.05
C ILE A 497 -4.24 30.50 -33.42
N ALA A 498 -5.10 29.66 -34.01
CA ALA A 498 -5.74 29.95 -35.30
C ALA A 498 -6.63 31.20 -35.22
N VAL A 499 -7.45 31.34 -34.18
CA VAL A 499 -8.28 32.54 -33.95
C VAL A 499 -7.42 33.78 -33.78
N MET A 500 -6.35 33.71 -32.98
CA MET A 500 -5.42 34.83 -32.80
C MET A 500 -4.72 35.22 -34.11
N ALA A 501 -4.32 34.24 -34.93
CA ALA A 501 -3.75 34.49 -36.25
C ALA A 501 -4.76 35.14 -37.21
N ILE A 502 -6.03 34.73 -37.16
CA ILE A 502 -7.12 35.33 -37.95
C ILE A 502 -7.34 36.77 -37.50
N VAL A 503 -7.50 37.03 -36.20
CA VAL A 503 -7.68 38.38 -35.65
C VAL A 503 -6.50 39.27 -36.02
N TRP A 504 -5.26 38.78 -35.86
CA TRP A 504 -4.07 39.49 -36.26
C TRP A 504 -4.04 39.80 -37.75
N THR A 505 -4.36 38.83 -38.61
CA THR A 505 -4.38 39.02 -40.07
C THR A 505 -5.48 40.01 -40.50
N MET A 506 -6.66 39.91 -39.90
CA MET A 506 -7.76 40.85 -40.13
C MET A 506 -7.37 42.24 -39.64
N PHE A 507 -6.73 42.35 -38.48
CA PHE A 507 -6.21 43.61 -37.97
C PHE A 507 -5.22 44.21 -38.96
N VAL A 508 -4.16 43.51 -39.35
CA VAL A 508 -3.13 44.02 -40.29
C VAL A 508 -3.72 44.41 -41.65
N ARG A 509 -4.64 43.62 -42.20
CA ARG A 509 -5.20 43.87 -43.55
C ARG A 509 -6.33 44.89 -43.59
N GLN A 510 -7.15 44.98 -42.54
CA GLN A 510 -8.34 45.82 -42.52
C GLN A 510 -8.16 47.12 -41.72
N THR A 511 -7.18 47.21 -40.82
CA THR A 511 -6.88 48.46 -40.14
C THR A 511 -6.04 49.38 -41.04
N ARG A 512 -6.74 50.17 -41.85
CA ARG A 512 -6.11 51.27 -42.62
C ARG A 512 -5.71 52.46 -41.73
N TYR A 513 -6.23 52.53 -40.50
CA TYR A 513 -5.95 53.60 -39.54
C TYR A 513 -5.92 53.03 -38.11
N SER A 514 -4.81 52.41 -37.71
CA SER A 514 -4.55 52.20 -36.28
C SER A 514 -4.03 53.52 -35.71
N ARG A 515 -4.92 54.38 -35.18
CA ARG A 515 -4.56 55.70 -34.64
C ARG A 515 -4.07 55.63 -33.20
N ILE A 516 -3.08 54.77 -32.95
CA ILE A 516 -2.34 54.79 -31.70
C ILE A 516 -1.32 55.95 -31.83
N GLY A 517 -1.63 57.08 -31.19
CA GLY A 517 -0.77 58.29 -31.17
C GLY A 517 -1.33 59.55 -31.84
N GLY A 518 -2.56 59.54 -32.38
CA GLY A 518 -3.19 60.71 -33.02
C GLY A 518 -3.82 61.66 -32.02
N SER A 519 -3.05 62.66 -31.57
CA SER A 519 -3.41 63.58 -30.48
C SER A 519 -4.64 64.42 -30.84
N TRP A 520 -4.80 64.83 -32.11
CA TRP A 520 -5.93 65.63 -32.56
C TRP A 520 -7.25 64.86 -32.63
N SER A 521 -7.16 63.57 -32.95
CA SER A 521 -8.34 62.69 -32.97
C SER A 521 -8.88 62.42 -31.56
N ALA A 522 -8.00 62.30 -30.56
CA ALA A 522 -8.38 62.19 -29.15
C ALA A 522 -8.98 63.50 -28.61
N LEU A 523 -8.36 64.65 -28.92
CA LEU A 523 -8.87 65.97 -28.52
C LEU A 523 -10.27 66.26 -29.07
N SER A 524 -10.58 65.79 -30.29
CA SER A 524 -11.88 66.03 -30.94
C SER A 524 -13.07 65.25 -30.34
N GLN A 525 -12.82 64.29 -29.45
CA GLN A 525 -13.85 63.42 -28.87
C GLN A 525 -14.37 63.89 -27.50
N GLY A 526 -13.64 64.76 -26.78
CA GLY A 526 -13.88 65.00 -25.36
C GLY A 526 -13.98 66.44 -24.88
N ILE A 527 -13.77 67.46 -25.72
CA ILE A 527 -13.64 68.86 -25.25
C ILE A 527 -14.59 69.80 -26.01
N ALA A 528 -15.29 70.69 -25.28
CA ALA A 528 -16.10 71.77 -25.83
C ALA A 528 -15.20 72.96 -26.22
N ILE A 529 -15.48 73.64 -27.33
CA ILE A 529 -14.50 74.51 -28.00
C ILE A 529 -15.11 75.87 -28.34
N GLY A 530 -14.32 76.93 -28.16
CA GLY A 530 -14.58 78.26 -28.73
C GLY A 530 -14.54 78.29 -30.27
N GLU A 531 -15.10 79.36 -30.86
CA GLU A 531 -15.41 79.45 -32.31
C GLU A 531 -14.24 79.14 -33.27
N TRP A 532 -13.00 79.48 -32.92
CA TRP A 532 -11.85 79.31 -33.84
C TRP A 532 -11.37 77.86 -33.99
N GLY A 533 -11.56 77.02 -32.95
CA GLY A 533 -11.08 75.63 -32.91
C GLY A 533 -12.11 74.61 -33.42
N ALA A 534 -13.39 74.97 -33.40
CA ALA A 534 -14.51 74.11 -33.80
C ALA A 534 -14.40 73.61 -35.27
N ARG A 535 -13.84 74.42 -36.18
CA ARG A 535 -13.66 74.05 -37.59
C ARG A 535 -12.61 72.96 -37.82
N TYR A 536 -11.50 73.01 -37.08
CA TYR A 536 -10.41 72.05 -37.25
C TYR A 536 -10.73 70.73 -36.54
N LEU A 537 -11.34 70.79 -35.36
CA LEU A 537 -11.67 69.59 -34.58
C LEU A 537 -12.85 68.80 -35.15
N ARG A 538 -13.78 69.47 -35.85
CA ARG A 538 -14.85 68.79 -36.59
C ARG A 538 -14.28 67.89 -37.70
N ASP A 539 -13.30 68.40 -38.43
CA ASP A 539 -12.66 67.69 -39.53
C ASP A 539 -11.56 66.72 -39.03
N ALA A 540 -10.88 67.04 -37.92
CA ALA A 540 -9.81 66.24 -37.34
C ALA A 540 -10.22 64.83 -36.89
N LYS A 541 -11.52 64.57 -36.70
CA LYS A 541 -12.06 63.22 -36.41
C LYS A 541 -11.64 62.20 -37.46
N LEU A 542 -11.43 62.64 -38.70
CA LEU A 542 -11.06 61.79 -39.84
C LEU A 542 -9.69 62.13 -40.44
N MET A 543 -8.98 63.16 -39.96
CA MET A 543 -7.67 63.57 -40.49
C MET A 543 -6.52 63.07 -39.60
N SER A 544 -5.34 62.85 -40.18
CA SER A 544 -4.10 62.58 -39.42
C SER A 544 -3.55 63.86 -38.79
N ASP A 545 -2.70 63.74 -37.77
CA ASP A 545 -2.08 64.91 -37.11
C ASP A 545 -1.25 65.75 -38.12
N ASP A 546 -0.63 65.11 -39.11
CA ASP A 546 0.11 65.78 -40.19
C ASP A 546 -0.82 66.52 -41.17
N GLU A 547 -1.98 65.94 -41.51
CA GLU A 547 -2.99 66.58 -42.35
C GLU A 547 -3.62 67.80 -41.67
N VAL A 548 -3.86 67.72 -40.36
CA VAL A 548 -4.33 68.86 -39.55
C VAL A 548 -3.25 69.95 -39.53
N LYS A 549 -1.97 69.58 -39.35
CA LYS A 549 -0.84 70.51 -39.37
C LYS A 549 -0.66 71.20 -40.73
N GLU A 550 -0.78 70.46 -41.83
CA GLU A 550 -0.78 70.99 -43.20
C GLU A 550 -1.93 71.99 -43.45
N ARG A 551 -3.13 71.66 -42.97
CA ARG A 551 -4.31 72.53 -43.14
C ARG A 551 -4.20 73.80 -42.30
N MET A 552 -3.73 73.69 -41.07
CA MET A 552 -3.41 74.86 -40.24
C MET A 552 -2.34 75.74 -40.89
N LYS A 553 -1.35 75.17 -41.59
CA LYS A 553 -0.37 75.95 -42.38
C LYS A 553 -1.03 76.70 -43.54
N LYS A 554 -1.91 76.04 -44.30
CA LYS A 554 -2.65 76.65 -45.43
C LYS A 554 -3.57 77.78 -44.99
N ASP A 555 -4.17 77.65 -43.81
CA ASP A 555 -5.05 78.67 -43.23
C ASP A 555 -4.27 79.77 -42.48
N GLY A 556 -2.95 79.85 -42.66
CA GLY A 556 -2.09 80.91 -42.12
C GLY A 556 -1.75 80.77 -40.62
N LEU A 557 -2.03 79.62 -40.01
CA LEU A 557 -1.86 79.32 -38.59
C LEU A 557 -0.66 78.40 -38.30
N ALA A 558 0.34 78.39 -39.20
CA ALA A 558 1.52 77.52 -39.15
C ALA A 558 2.33 77.57 -37.82
N GLY A 559 2.22 78.66 -37.05
CA GLY A 559 2.94 78.90 -35.80
C GLY A 559 2.09 78.87 -34.53
N MET A 560 0.82 78.44 -34.61
CA MET A 560 -0.03 78.30 -33.42
C MET A 560 0.27 76.99 -32.69
N ARG A 561 0.62 77.06 -31.40
CA ARG A 561 0.55 75.91 -30.49
C ARG A 561 -0.82 75.82 -29.88
N VAL A 562 -1.37 74.62 -29.83
CA VAL A 562 -2.69 74.35 -29.25
C VAL A 562 -2.49 73.48 -28.03
N GLY A 563 -3.04 73.91 -26.90
CA GLY A 563 -2.98 73.22 -25.62
C GLY A 563 -4.35 73.17 -24.96
N VAL A 564 -4.50 72.29 -23.97
CA VAL A 564 -5.70 72.23 -23.13
C VAL A 564 -5.41 73.00 -21.84
N THR A 565 -6.29 73.90 -21.46
CA THR A 565 -6.24 74.59 -20.18
C THR A 565 -7.61 74.53 -19.50
N GLU A 566 -7.65 74.66 -18.18
CA GLU A 566 -8.90 74.74 -17.44
C GLU A 566 -9.34 76.21 -17.34
N VAL A 567 -10.56 76.52 -17.78
CA VAL A 567 -11.21 77.83 -17.67
C VAL A 567 -12.55 77.62 -16.96
N ASP A 568 -12.74 78.25 -15.80
CA ASP A 568 -13.97 78.18 -14.99
C ASP A 568 -14.51 76.76 -14.73
N GLY A 569 -13.61 75.81 -14.42
CA GLY A 569 -13.97 74.41 -14.13
C GLY A 569 -14.29 73.57 -15.36
N THR A 570 -14.08 74.11 -16.56
CA THR A 570 -14.28 73.43 -17.84
C THR A 570 -12.95 73.36 -18.59
N LEU A 571 -12.56 72.18 -19.07
CA LEU A 571 -11.38 72.05 -19.92
C LEU A 571 -11.69 72.68 -21.28
N GLU A 572 -10.90 73.68 -21.68
CA GLU A 572 -11.00 74.37 -22.95
C GLU A 572 -9.71 74.23 -23.76
N ILE A 573 -9.85 74.30 -25.09
CA ILE A 573 -8.71 74.27 -26.02
C ILE A 573 -8.30 75.71 -26.35
N VAL A 574 -7.04 76.03 -26.08
CA VAL A 574 -6.49 77.37 -26.30
C VAL A 574 -5.35 77.31 -27.31
N ALA A 575 -5.34 78.24 -28.25
CA ALA A 575 -4.22 78.45 -29.16
C ALA A 575 -3.41 79.67 -28.74
N ALA A 576 -2.10 79.49 -28.68
CA ALA A 576 -1.13 80.56 -28.52
C ALA A 576 -0.23 80.61 -29.75
N LYS A 577 -0.06 81.80 -30.33
CA LYS A 577 0.90 82.04 -31.40
C LYS A 577 2.29 82.11 -30.79
N ILE A 578 3.24 81.33 -31.33
CA ILE A 578 4.66 81.47 -30.97
C ILE A 578 5.23 82.70 -31.66
#